data_AF-A0A4Q3D894-F1
#
_entry.id   AF-A0A4Q3D894-F1
#
_cell.length_a   1.000
_cell.length_b   1.000
_cell.length_c   1.000
_cell.angle_alpha   90.00
_cell.angle_beta   90.00
_cell.angle_gamma   90.00
#
_symmetry.space_group_name_H-M   'P 1'
#
loop_
_entity.id
_entity.type
_entity.pdbx_description
1 polymer ?
#
loop_
_entity_poly.entity_id
_entity_poly.type
_entity_poly.pdbx_seq_one_letter_code
_entity_poly.pdbx_strand_id
1 'polypeptide(L)' 'AGMAAIGVGNVFGSFLEGALRNPGAADGQQGRLFIGFAAAELLGLLAFVVAMILIFVA' A
#
# COMPACT_ATOMS: atom_id res chain seq x y z
N ALA A 1 -4.64 9.37 -10.37
CA ALA A 1 -4.15 8.42 -9.35
C ALA A 1 -3.79 7.11 -10.04
N GLY A 2 -2.59 6.56 -9.81
CA GLY A 2 -2.14 5.31 -10.46
C GLY A 2 -2.68 4.04 -9.80
N MET A 3 -2.40 2.88 -10.38
CA MET A 3 -2.82 1.57 -9.85
C MET A 3 -2.31 1.30 -8.41
N ALA A 4 -1.15 1.84 -8.03
CA ALA A 4 -0.64 1.75 -6.66
C ALA A 4 -1.61 2.39 -5.64
N ALA A 5 -2.15 3.57 -5.95
CA ALA A 5 -3.10 4.26 -5.08
C ALA A 5 -4.41 3.47 -4.90
N ILE A 6 -4.87 2.77 -5.95
CA ILE A 6 -6.01 1.84 -5.86
C ILE A 6 -5.65 0.66 -4.95
N GLY A 7 -4.46 0.08 -5.10
CA GLY A 7 -3.97 -1.00 -4.24
C GLY A 7 -3.91 -0.60 -2.76
N VAL A 8 -3.36 0.58 -2.46
CA VAL A 8 -3.33 1.15 -1.11
C VAL A 8 -4.75 1.33 -0.56
N GLY A 9 -5.65 1.94 -1.35
CA GLY A 9 -7.04 2.13 -0.96
C GLY A 9 -7.75 0.82 -0.61
N ASN A 10 -7.52 -0.24 -1.39
CA ASN A 10 -8.07 -1.56 -1.12
C ASN A 10 -7.52 -2.17 0.18
N VAL A 11 -6.20 -2.08 0.40
CA VAL A 11 -5.55 -2.62 1.60
C VAL A 11 -6.06 -1.93 2.87
N PHE A 12 -6.09 -0.60 2.90
CA PHE A 12 -6.60 0.14 4.04
C PHE A 12 -8.11 0.02 4.21
N GLY A 13 -8.86 -0.06 3.11
CA GLY A 13 -10.31 -0.26 3.13
C GLY A 13 -10.69 -1.61 3.77
N SER A 14 -10.03 -2.70 3.35
CA SER A 14 -10.24 -4.03 3.94
C SER A 14 -9.82 -4.09 5.41
N PHE A 15 -8.73 -3.43 5.79
CA PHE A 15 -8.34 -3.33 7.20
C PHE A 15 -9.39 -2.59 8.03
N LEU A 16 -9.87 -1.43 7.56
CA LEU A 16 -10.89 -0.65 8.26
C LEU A 16 -12.18 -1.44 8.42
N GLU A 17 -12.64 -2.13 7.37
CA GLU A 17 -13.84 -2.97 7.45
C GLU A 17 -13.67 -4.08 8.51
N GLY A 18 -12.51 -4.74 8.54
CA GLY A 18 -12.20 -5.76 9.55
C GLY A 18 -12.12 -5.19 10.96
N ALA A 19 -11.48 -4.03 11.13
CA ALA A 19 -11.32 -3.35 12.41
C ALA A 19 -12.66 -2.89 12.99
N LEU A 20 -13.58 -2.41 12.15
CA LEU A 20 -14.94 -2.04 12.58
C LEU A 20 -15.76 -3.25 13.02
N ARG A 21 -15.52 -4.44 12.46
CA ARG A 21 -16.19 -5.68 12.86
C ARG A 21 -15.65 -6.27 14.17
N ASN A 22 -14.34 -6.15 14.41
CA ASN A 22 -13.72 -6.61 15.66
C ASN A 22 -12.54 -5.71 16.07
N PRO A 23 -12.81 -4.60 16.79
CA PRO A 23 -11.79 -3.62 17.14
C PRO A 23 -10.65 -4.20 17.99
N GLY A 24 -10.94 -5.14 18.89
CA GLY A 24 -9.95 -5.73 19.80
C GLY A 24 -8.89 -6.61 19.10
N ALA A 25 -9.13 -7.04 17.86
CA ALA A 25 -8.15 -7.77 17.05
C ALA A 25 -7.38 -6.90 16.06
N ALA A 26 -7.75 -5.61 15.91
CA ALA A 26 -7.19 -4.72 14.89
C ALA A 26 -5.69 -4.50 15.09
N ASP A 27 -5.25 -4.27 16.34
CA ASP A 27 -3.84 -4.05 16.68
C ASP A 27 -2.97 -5.26 16.28
N GLY A 28 -3.50 -6.48 16.45
CA GLY A 28 -2.83 -7.71 16.04
C GLY A 28 -2.63 -7.84 14.52
N GLN A 29 -3.45 -7.15 13.71
CA GLN A 29 -3.36 -7.18 12.25
C GLN A 29 -2.66 -5.96 11.63
N GLN A 30 -2.28 -4.97 12.43
CA GLN A 30 -1.60 -3.78 11.93
C GLN A 30 -0.27 -4.11 11.23
N GLY A 31 0.46 -5.13 11.70
CA GLY A 31 1.65 -5.63 11.00
C GLY A 31 1.34 -6.17 9.60
N ARG A 32 0.23 -6.90 9.43
CA ARG A 32 -0.20 -7.42 8.13
C ARG A 32 -0.69 -6.30 7.20
N LEU A 33 -1.33 -5.27 7.77
CA LEU A 33 -1.69 -4.05 7.04
C LEU A 33 -0.46 -3.41 6.41
N PHE A 34 0.61 -3.18 7.19
CA PHE A 34 1.82 -2.54 6.67
C PHE A 34 2.55 -3.39 5.62
N ILE A 35 2.54 -4.72 5.76
CA ILE A 35 3.06 -5.61 4.71
C ILE A 35 2.26 -5.45 3.41
N GLY A 36 0.93 -5.43 3.49
CA GLY A 36 0.07 -5.23 2.32
C GLY A 36 0.25 -3.84 1.69
N PHE A 37 0.39 -2.80 2.52
CA PHE A 37 0.64 -1.43 2.07
C PHE A 37 1.99 -1.33 1.36
N ALA A 38 3.06 -1.88 1.94
CA ALA A 38 4.38 -1.89 1.34
C ALA A 38 4.37 -2.61 -0.02
N ALA A 39 3.66 -3.75 -0.12
CA ALA A 39 3.50 -4.46 -1.38
C ALA A 39 2.73 -3.64 -2.44
N ALA A 40 1.67 -2.93 -2.04
CA ALA A 40 0.90 -2.07 -2.92
C ALA A 40 1.70 -0.85 -3.43
N GLU A 41 2.52 -0.24 -2.58
CA GLU A 41 3.34 0.93 -2.92
C GLU A 41 4.63 0.59 -3.67
N LEU A 42 5.20 -0.61 -3.49
CA LEU A 42 6.47 -1.01 -4.10
C LEU A 42 6.48 -0.77 -5.61
N LEU A 43 5.38 -1.09 -6.30
CA LEU A 43 5.25 -0.86 -7.74
C LEU A 43 5.25 0.63 -8.10
N GLY A 44 4.64 1.48 -7.27
CA GLY A 44 4.63 2.93 -7.44
C GLY A 44 6.01 3.55 -7.25
N LEU A 45 6.72 3.14 -6.19
CA LEU A 45 8.09 3.58 -5.93
C LEU A 45 9.05 3.11 -7.02
N LEU A 46 8.91 1.86 -7.48
CA LEU A 46 9.73 1.34 -8.58
C LEU A 46 9.50 2.15 -9.87
N ALA A 47 8.24 2.42 -10.21
CA ALA A 47 7.91 3.24 -11.38
C ALA A 47 8.51 4.65 -11.28
N PHE A 48 8.48 5.26 -10.08
CA PHE A 48 9.13 6.55 -9.83
C PHE A 48 10.64 6.48 -10.02
N VAL A 49 11.31 5.47 -9.45
CA VAL A 49 12.77 5.29 -9.61
C VAL A 49 13.14 5.10 -11.08
N VAL A 50 12.39 4.27 -11.82
CA VAL A 50 12.60 4.07 -13.25
C VAL A 50 12.42 5.37 -14.02
N ALA A 51 11.38 6.16 -13.72
CA ALA A 51 11.18 7.46 -14.36
C ALA A 51 12.35 8.42 -14.09
N MET A 52 12.89 8.46 -12.87
CA MET A 52 14.06 9.27 -12.54
C MET A 52 15.31 8.85 -13.34
N ILE A 53 15.54 7.55 -13.50
CA ILE A 53 16.63 7.03 -14.33
C ILE A 53 16.46 7.48 -15.79
N LEU A 54 15.24 7.39 -16.33
CA LEU A 54 14.96 7.77 -17.71
C LEU A 54 15.09 9.28 -17.98
N ILE A 55 14.82 10.12 -16.99
CA ILE A 55 14.86 11.59 -17.16
C ILE A 55 16.28 12.14 -16.95
N PHE A 56 17.08 11.55 -16.06
CA PHE A 56 18.33 12.15 -15.60
C PHE A 56 19.59 11.31 -15.85
N VAL A 57 19.46 10.04 -16.26
CA VAL A 57 20.60 9.13 -16.45
C VAL A 57 20.67 8.60 -17.88
N ALA A 58 19.54 8.14 -18.43
CA ALA A 58 19.44 7.71 -19.83
C ALA A 58 19.48 8.90 -20.79
#